data_AF-A0A7Y4YXQ5-F1
#
_entry.id   AF-A0A7Y4YXQ5-F1
#
_cell.length_a   1.000
_cell.length_b   1.000
_cell.length_c   1.000
_cell.angle_alpha   90.00
_cell.angle_beta   90.00
_cell.angle_gamma   90.00
#
_symmetry.space_group_name_H-M   'P 1'
#
loop_
_entity.id
_entity.type
_entity.pdbx_description
1 polymer ?
#
loop_
_entity_poly.entity_id
_entity_poly.type
_entity_poly.pdbx_seq_one_letter_code
_entity_poly.pdbx_strand_id
1 'polypeptide(L)'
;PLCCVVIRRAYGIAGSAMSNAEAFQYRFAWPSGDWGSLPIEGGIEVAYKAEIEAADDPQAHLEGIRERLNRVRSPFRTAEIFGIEDIIDPRDTRPLLCEFADLAWRSLGALS
;
A
#
# COMPACT_ATOMS: atom_id res chain seq x y z
N PRO A 1 -3.52 -14.91 -14.95
CA PRO A 1 -2.49 -13.93 -14.53
C PRO A 1 -3.16 -12.66 -14.01
N LEU A 2 -2.66 -12.05 -12.93
CA LEU A 2 -3.19 -10.81 -12.34
C LEU A 2 -2.08 -9.77 -12.31
N CYS A 3 -2.42 -8.51 -12.66
CA CYS A 3 -1.56 -7.36 -12.43
C CYS A 3 -2.30 -6.31 -11.60
N CYS A 4 -1.65 -5.78 -10.56
CA CYS A 4 -2.23 -4.79 -9.64
C CYS A 4 -1.44 -3.49 -9.68
N VAL A 5 -2.12 -2.34 -9.65
CA VAL A 5 -1.48 -1.02 -9.58
C VAL A 5 -2.08 -0.22 -8.43
N VAL A 6 -1.28 0.07 -7.41
CA VAL A 6 -1.69 0.91 -6.27
C VAL A 6 -1.42 2.38 -6.61
N ILE A 7 -2.48 3.11 -6.95
CA ILE A 7 -2.37 4.53 -7.35
C ILE A 7 -2.45 5.52 -6.19
N ARG A 8 -3.13 5.14 -5.09
CA ARG A 8 -3.35 5.99 -3.91
C ARG A 8 -3.67 5.14 -2.66
N ARG A 9 -4.86 5.29 -2.08
CA ARG A 9 -5.24 4.67 -0.80
C ARG A 9 -5.58 3.18 -0.96
N ALA A 10 -4.93 2.32 -0.18
CA ALA A 10 -5.24 0.88 -0.11
C ALA A 10 -5.14 0.39 1.35
N TYR A 11 -6.27 0.23 2.03
CA TYR A 11 -6.30 -0.06 3.47
C TYR A 11 -7.16 -1.26 3.84
N GLY A 12 -6.74 -1.94 4.91
CA GLY A 12 -7.48 -3.03 5.53
C GLY A 12 -7.83 -4.15 4.54
N ILE A 13 -8.97 -4.78 4.76
CA ILE A 13 -9.45 -5.89 3.91
C ILE A 13 -9.64 -5.45 2.47
N ALA A 14 -10.11 -4.23 2.23
CA ALA A 14 -10.30 -3.73 0.86
C ALA A 14 -8.97 -3.63 0.10
N GLY A 15 -7.89 -3.19 0.75
CA GLY A 15 -6.55 -3.17 0.17
C GLY A 15 -6.02 -4.58 -0.11
N SER A 16 -6.10 -5.47 0.88
CA SER A 16 -5.59 -6.85 0.75
C SER A 16 -6.44 -7.74 -0.16
N ALA A 17 -7.73 -7.44 -0.33
CA ALA A 17 -8.61 -8.20 -1.23
C ALA A 17 -8.28 -7.99 -2.71
N MET A 18 -7.65 -6.85 -3.06
CA MET A 18 -7.26 -6.60 -4.45
C MET A 18 -6.13 -7.51 -4.89
N SER A 19 -5.28 -7.97 -3.96
CA SER A 19 -4.25 -8.95 -4.24
C SER A 19 -3.54 -9.48 -2.98
N ASN A 20 -3.17 -10.77 -3.01
CA ASN A 20 -2.35 -11.40 -1.98
C ASN A 20 -0.88 -10.91 -2.05
N ALA A 21 -0.46 -10.06 -1.10
CA ALA A 21 0.90 -9.51 -1.05
C ALA A 21 2.01 -10.53 -0.68
N GLU A 22 1.67 -11.74 -0.23
CA GLU A 22 2.64 -12.76 0.17
C GLU A 22 3.14 -13.60 -1.01
N ALA A 23 2.42 -13.57 -2.14
CA ALA A 23 2.80 -14.25 -3.36
C ALA A 23 3.30 -13.24 -4.40
N PHE A 24 4.38 -13.60 -5.10
CA PHE A 24 4.87 -12.81 -6.22
C PHE A 24 3.78 -12.60 -7.27
N GLN A 25 3.75 -11.37 -7.78
CA GLN A 25 2.79 -10.94 -8.79
C GLN A 25 3.33 -9.74 -9.55
N TYR A 26 2.76 -9.49 -10.72
CA TYR A 26 2.96 -8.22 -11.39
C TYR A 26 2.24 -7.13 -10.60
N ARG A 27 2.96 -6.41 -9.75
CA ARG A 27 2.36 -5.34 -8.96
C ARG A 27 3.27 -4.12 -8.91
N PHE A 28 2.63 -2.98 -9.12
CA PHE A 28 3.28 -1.68 -9.17
C PHE A 28 2.59 -0.74 -8.20
N ALA A 29 3.32 0.25 -7.68
CA ALA A 29 2.72 1.37 -6.97
C ALA A 29 3.19 2.70 -7.57
N TRP A 30 2.34 3.71 -7.45
CA TRP A 30 2.76 5.09 -7.68
C TRP A 30 3.41 5.67 -6.42
N PRO A 31 4.26 6.71 -6.53
CA PRO A 31 4.80 7.44 -5.38
C PRO A 31 3.72 8.06 -4.48
N SER A 32 2.51 8.26 -5.01
CA SER A 32 1.32 8.73 -4.27
C SER A 32 0.60 7.66 -3.47
N GLY A 33 1.07 6.42 -3.52
CA GLY A 33 0.46 5.31 -2.82
C GLY A 33 0.53 5.47 -1.30
N ASP A 34 -0.54 5.02 -0.65
CA ASP A 34 -0.76 5.18 0.78
C ASP A 34 -1.54 3.98 1.31
N TRP A 35 -0.87 3.08 2.04
CA TRP A 35 -1.44 1.78 2.36
C TRP A 35 -1.05 1.27 3.75
N GLY A 36 -1.80 0.27 4.22
CA GLY A 36 -1.56 -0.40 5.48
C GLY A 36 -2.82 -1.00 6.09
N SER A 37 -2.73 -1.40 7.36
CA SER A 37 -3.88 -1.96 8.07
C SER A 37 -4.97 -0.91 8.31
N LEU A 38 -4.59 0.32 8.68
CA LEU A 38 -5.51 1.36 9.10
C LEU A 38 -5.05 2.74 8.59
N PRO A 39 -5.94 3.58 8.04
CA PRO A 39 -5.59 4.95 7.72
C PRO A 39 -5.27 5.76 8.98
N ILE A 40 -4.21 6.57 8.90
CA ILE A 40 -3.80 7.51 9.96
C ILE A 40 -4.94 8.48 10.25
N GLU A 41 -5.57 9.01 9.20
CA GLU A 41 -6.73 9.90 9.32
C GLU A 41 -7.98 9.10 9.75
N GLY A 42 -8.44 9.33 10.98
CA GLY A 42 -9.64 8.71 11.55
C GLY A 42 -9.42 7.34 12.21
N GLY A 43 -8.30 6.67 11.94
CA GLY A 43 -7.96 5.40 12.58
C GLY A 43 -7.22 5.53 13.91
N ILE A 44 -6.41 6.59 14.08
CA ILE A 44 -5.58 6.77 15.28
C ILE A 44 -6.42 6.93 16.54
N GLU A 45 -7.45 7.77 16.50
CA GLU A 45 -8.30 8.04 17.66
C GLU A 45 -9.06 6.79 18.13
N VAL A 46 -9.36 5.87 17.22
CA VAL A 46 -10.00 4.59 17.55
C VAL A 46 -8.97 3.59 18.08
N ALA A 47 -7.84 3.43 17.38
CA ALA A 47 -6.81 2.45 17.73
C ALA A 47 -6.08 2.77 19.03
N TYR A 48 -5.89 4.05 19.33
CA TYR A 48 -5.17 4.55 20.51
C TYR A 48 -6.10 5.21 21.54
N LYS A 49 -7.41 4.98 21.44
CA LYS A 49 -8.42 5.63 22.30
C LYS A 49 -8.07 5.58 23.79
N ALA A 50 -7.79 4.37 24.28
CA ALA A 50 -7.49 4.15 25.69
C ALA A 50 -6.18 4.84 26.14
N GLU A 51 -5.19 4.95 25.23
CA GLU A 51 -3.91 5.60 25.53
C GLU A 51 -4.05 7.12 25.54
N ILE A 52 -4.84 7.67 24.60
CA ILE A 52 -5.12 9.11 24.49
C ILE A 52 -5.96 9.59 25.68
N GLU A 53 -6.98 8.83 26.10
CA GLU A 53 -7.83 9.18 27.24
C GLU A 53 -7.10 9.09 28.59
N ALA A 54 -6.06 8.27 28.68
CA ALA A 54 -5.23 8.11 29.88
C ALA A 54 -4.05 9.10 29.97
N ALA A 55 -3.80 9.88 28.91
CA ALA A 55 -2.68 10.83 28.86
C ALA A 55 -2.99 12.14 29.61
N ASP A 56 -1.98 12.71 30.25
CA ASP A 56 -2.08 14.00 30.94
C ASP A 56 -2.42 15.16 29.98
N ASP A 57 -1.92 15.10 28.75
CA ASP A 57 -2.29 15.98 27.64
C ASP A 57 -2.68 15.14 26.41
N PRO A 58 -3.99 14.83 26.25
CA PRO A 58 -4.49 14.03 25.14
C PRO A 58 -4.17 14.61 23.76
N GLN A 59 -4.09 15.95 23.63
CA GLN A 59 -3.82 16.60 22.35
C GLN A 59 -2.34 16.48 21.98
N ALA A 60 -1.43 16.76 22.91
CA ALA A 60 -0.01 16.57 22.67
C ALA A 60 0.33 15.11 22.39
N HIS A 61 -0.32 14.17 23.09
CA HIS A 61 -0.12 12.74 22.86
C HIS A 61 -0.60 12.29 21.48
N LEU A 62 -1.78 12.76 21.05
CA LEU A 62 -2.31 12.50 19.71
C LEU A 62 -1.38 13.01 18.61
N GLU A 63 -0.85 14.23 18.75
CA GLU A 63 0.11 14.78 17.80
C GLU A 63 1.42 13.98 17.76
N GLY A 64 1.94 13.53 18.91
CA GLY A 64 3.10 12.65 18.98
C GLY A 64 2.89 11.31 18.25
N ILE A 65 1.70 10.70 18.41
CA ILE A 65 1.33 9.48 17.68
C ILE A 65 1.25 9.75 16.17
N ARG A 66 0.60 10.85 15.76
CA ARG A 66 0.49 11.25 14.34
C ARG A 66 1.86 11.44 13.71
N GLU A 67 2.76 12.14 14.39
CA GLU A 67 4.10 12.40 13.87
C GLU A 67 4.90 11.10 13.70
N ARG A 68 4.86 10.23 14.71
CA ARG A 68 5.50 8.91 14.66
C ARG A 68 4.98 8.06 13.49
N LEU A 69 3.66 8.04 13.29
CA LEU A 69 3.03 7.25 12.23
C LEU A 69 3.29 7.83 10.83
N ASN A 70 3.33 9.16 10.69
CA ASN A 70 3.69 9.80 9.42
C ASN A 70 5.12 9.46 8.98
N ARG A 71 6.07 9.29 9.91
CA ARG A 71 7.44 8.84 9.59
C ARG A 71 7.51 7.42 9.03
N VAL A 72 6.47 6.60 9.20
CA VAL A 72 6.44 5.21 8.69
C VAL A 72 5.53 5.03 7.48
N ARG A 73 4.86 6.09 7.02
CA ARG A 73 3.86 6.08 5.94
C ARG A 73 4.45 6.01 4.52
N SER A 74 5.77 6.17 4.37
CA SER A 74 6.39 6.28 3.04
C SER A 74 6.23 4.99 2.23
N PRO A 75 5.68 5.05 1.00
CA PRO A 75 5.56 3.88 0.13
C PRO A 75 6.93 3.25 -0.19
N PHE A 76 7.97 4.09 -0.28
CA PHE A 76 9.35 3.66 -0.53
C PHE A 76 9.89 2.72 0.56
N ARG A 77 9.56 2.95 1.83
CA ARG A 77 9.98 2.06 2.92
C ARG A 77 9.40 0.66 2.76
N THR A 78 8.17 0.56 2.24
CA THR A 78 7.54 -0.75 2.03
C THR A 78 8.13 -1.46 0.80
N ALA A 79 8.63 -0.72 -0.19
CA ALA A 79 9.36 -1.28 -1.32
C ALA A 79 10.70 -1.91 -0.90
N GLU A 80 11.41 -1.31 0.06
CA GLU A 80 12.69 -1.83 0.58
C GLU A 80 12.59 -3.24 1.20
N ILE A 81 11.39 -3.62 1.65
CA ILE A 81 11.12 -4.94 2.25
C ILE A 81 10.29 -5.85 1.34
N PHE A 82 10.20 -5.53 0.04
CA PHE A 82 9.41 -6.26 -0.96
C PHE A 82 7.90 -6.34 -0.63
N GLY A 83 7.34 -5.35 0.07
CA GLY A 83 5.89 -5.22 0.21
C GLY A 83 5.19 -4.70 -1.06
N ILE A 84 5.98 -4.17 -1.99
CA ILE A 84 5.61 -3.84 -3.38
C ILE A 84 6.81 -4.17 -4.27
N GLU A 85 6.56 -4.75 -5.44
CA GLU A 85 7.62 -5.17 -6.36
C GLU A 85 8.33 -3.99 -7.01
N ASP A 86 7.61 -2.91 -7.34
CA ASP A 86 8.21 -1.69 -7.89
C ASP A 86 7.37 -0.42 -7.64
N ILE A 87 8.05 0.72 -7.51
CA ILE A 87 7.44 2.06 -7.49
C ILE A 87 7.78 2.76 -8.80
N ILE A 88 6.75 2.97 -9.61
CA ILE A 88 6.88 3.42 -11.00
C ILE A 88 6.46 4.89 -11.16
N ASP A 89 6.98 5.55 -12.20
CA ASP A 89 6.37 6.80 -12.64
C ASP A 89 4.93 6.52 -13.14
N PRO A 90 3.92 7.32 -12.76
CA PRO A 90 2.56 7.15 -13.27
C PRO A 90 2.46 7.04 -14.80
N ARG A 91 3.37 7.71 -15.54
CA ARG A 91 3.43 7.68 -17.01
C ARG A 91 3.82 6.31 -17.57
N ASP A 92 4.56 5.52 -16.81
CA ASP A 92 5.06 4.20 -17.21
C ASP A 92 4.03 3.09 -16.97
N THR A 93 2.91 3.39 -16.30
CA THR A 93 1.85 2.41 -16.01
C THR A 93 1.37 1.71 -17.28
N ARG A 94 1.10 2.45 -18.36
CA ARG A 94 0.58 1.87 -19.60
C ARG A 94 1.58 0.91 -20.27
N PRO A 95 2.82 1.30 -20.59
CA PRO A 95 3.75 0.39 -21.24
C PRO A 95 4.00 -0.88 -20.40
N LEU A 96 4.10 -0.76 -19.08
CA LEU A 96 4.27 -1.92 -18.18
C LEU A 96 3.07 -2.86 -18.18
N LEU A 97 1.84 -2.32 -18.21
CA LEU A 97 0.63 -3.15 -18.32
C LEU A 97 0.52 -3.86 -19.67
N CYS A 98 0.98 -3.22 -20.76
CA CYS A 98 1.04 -3.87 -22.07
C CYS A 98 2.05 -5.03 -22.07
N GLU A 99 3.24 -4.82 -21.49
CA GLU A 99 4.24 -5.89 -21.33
C GLU A 99 3.67 -7.07 -20.53
N PHE A 100 3.02 -6.78 -19.38
CA PHE A 100 2.34 -7.80 -18.60
C PHE A 100 1.29 -8.56 -19.43
N ALA A 101 0.47 -7.85 -20.22
CA ALA A 101 -0.56 -8.47 -21.03
C ALA A 101 0.04 -9.43 -22.08
N ASP A 102 1.15 -9.05 -22.73
CA ASP A 102 1.85 -9.89 -23.68
C ASP A 102 2.45 -11.15 -23.02
N LEU A 103 3.05 -11.00 -21.83
CA LEU A 103 3.59 -12.12 -21.05
C LEU A 103 2.48 -13.05 -20.57
N ALA A 104 1.39 -12.49 -20.06
CA ALA A 104 0.21 -13.22 -19.63
C ALA A 104 -0.40 -14.02 -20.80
N TRP A 105 -0.51 -13.42 -21.98
CA TRP A 105 -1.02 -14.08 -23.18
C TRP A 105 -0.15 -15.26 -23.61
N ARG A 106 1.18 -15.10 -23.63
CA ARG A 106 2.11 -16.19 -23.93
C ARG A 106 2.01 -17.34 -22.94
N SER A 107 1.89 -17.02 -21.65
CA SER A 107 1.71 -18.03 -20.61
C SER A 107 0.42 -18.83 -20.76
N LEU A 108 -0.66 -18.21 -21.25
CA LEU A 108 -1.94 -18.88 -21.49
C LEU A 108 -1.91 -19.72 -22.79
N GLY A 109 -1.26 -19.22 -23.85
CA GLY A 109 -1.11 -19.95 -25.12
C GLY A 109 -0.11 -21.11 -25.04
N ALA A 110 0.83 -21.10 -24.10
CA ALA A 110 1.71 -22.25 -23.84
C ALA A 110 1.01 -23.41 -23.11
N LEU A 111 -0.23 -23.21 -22.65
CA LEU A 111 -1.07 -24.21 -22.00
C LEU A 111 -2.11 -24.85 -22.94
N SER A 112 -2.12 -24.47 -24.23
CA SER A 112 -2.94 -25.09 -25.30
C SER A 112 -2.07 -25.92 -26.24
#